data_AF-A0A6A3BXC0-F1
#
_entry.id   AF-A0A6A3BXC0-F1
#
_cell.length_a   1.000
_cell.length_b   1.000
_cell.length_c   1.000
_cell.angle_alpha   90.00
_cell.angle_beta   90.00
_cell.angle_gamma   90.00
#
_symmetry.space_group_name_H-M   'P 1'
#
loop_
_entity.id
_entity.type
_entity.pdbx_description
1 polymer ?
#
loop_
_entity_poly.entity_id
_entity_poly.type
_entity_poly.pdbx_seq_one_letter_code
_entity_poly.pdbx_strand_id
1 'polypeptide(L)'
;MSTFDYPVLSRADIISILAESQIAAVTDNDFKNIKPDFVSNLYMRLLIYLDALNEEDQGQVEFSALEQIENPDLLIGSFQVMNLYCRLREVLESLKCPMLFNLRDLVKPDRVGPSISSAQSSIFVFTSTETKMNLLRPIVEELALLDDQRKEQETKISQLNAEIAGYGEARERELPLVQEVESKVKELHETIAVFNSNQMSLRTSIRNLKEKNGQMDEKISKAEFDLVQSVQENANLRSKIVQSPDKIQRALEEKKLARDEAKNAERSAMESFQQKTATIEVYSKEFNNCIPLLLCKI
;
A
#
# COMPACT_ATOMS: atom_id res chain seq x y z
N MET A 1 -6.95 -69.06 -36.25
CA MET A 1 -5.81 -68.43 -36.96
C MET A 1 -6.31 -68.06 -38.34
N SER A 2 -6.72 -66.81 -38.56
CA SER A 2 -7.16 -66.34 -39.88
C SER A 2 -5.91 -66.22 -40.76
N THR A 3 -5.84 -67.03 -41.82
CA THR A 3 -4.88 -66.84 -42.91
C THR A 3 -5.25 -65.54 -43.59
N PHE A 4 -4.47 -64.50 -43.34
CA PHE A 4 -4.62 -63.21 -44.00
C PHE A 4 -4.35 -63.41 -45.49
N ASP A 5 -5.39 -63.21 -46.31
CA ASP A 5 -5.30 -63.38 -47.76
C ASP A 5 -4.83 -62.05 -48.38
N TYR A 6 -3.78 -62.12 -49.18
CA TYR A 6 -3.14 -60.92 -49.74
C TYR A 6 -3.96 -60.42 -50.93
N PRO A 7 -4.36 -59.14 -50.97
CA PRO A 7 -5.09 -58.63 -52.12
C PRO A 7 -4.18 -58.66 -53.34
N VAL A 8 -4.56 -59.47 -54.34
CA VAL A 8 -3.87 -59.54 -55.62
C VAL A 8 -4.26 -58.30 -56.43
N LEU A 9 -3.44 -57.26 -56.35
CA LEU A 9 -3.65 -56.02 -57.11
C LEU A 9 -3.36 -56.22 -58.59
N SER A 10 -4.19 -55.64 -59.47
CA SER A 10 -3.90 -55.65 -60.90
C SER A 10 -2.75 -54.70 -61.23
N ARG A 11 -2.10 -54.88 -62.38
CA ARG A 11 -1.02 -53.95 -62.82
C ARG A 11 -1.52 -52.51 -62.96
N ALA A 12 -2.78 -52.32 -63.36
CA ALA A 12 -3.37 -51.00 -63.48
C ALA A 12 -3.50 -50.32 -62.10
N ASP A 13 -3.94 -51.07 -61.08
CA ASP A 13 -4.07 -50.57 -59.72
C ASP A 13 -2.70 -50.20 -59.14
N ILE A 14 -1.69 -51.04 -59.39
CA ILE A 14 -0.31 -50.80 -58.99
C ILE A 14 0.22 -49.48 -59.58
N ILE A 15 -0.01 -49.26 -60.87
CA ILE A 15 0.41 -48.04 -61.56
C ILE A 15 -0.30 -46.81 -60.95
N SER A 16 -1.61 -46.90 -60.70
CA SER A 16 -2.39 -45.80 -60.12
C SER A 16 -1.89 -45.44 -58.73
N ILE A 17 -1.70 -46.42 -57.86
CA ILE A 17 -1.26 -46.20 -56.47
C ILE A 17 0.12 -45.56 -56.43
N LEU A 18 1.08 -46.05 -57.23
CA LEU A 18 2.43 -45.48 -57.28
C LEU A 18 2.45 -44.04 -57.77
N ALA A 19 1.55 -43.69 -58.71
CA ALA A 19 1.43 -42.34 -59.25
C ALA A 19 0.71 -41.38 -58.27
N GLU A 20 -0.42 -41.80 -57.69
CA GLU A 20 -1.19 -41.02 -56.70
C GLU A 20 -0.35 -40.69 -55.46
N SER A 21 0.48 -41.65 -55.04
CA SER A 21 1.36 -41.52 -53.89
C SER A 21 2.68 -40.81 -54.21
N GLN A 22 2.87 -40.38 -55.47
CA GLN A 22 4.08 -39.72 -55.96
C GLN A 22 5.38 -40.52 -55.75
N ILE A 23 5.30 -41.85 -55.68
CA ILE A 23 6.45 -42.74 -55.43
C ILE A 23 7.24 -42.94 -56.73
N ALA A 24 6.55 -43.30 -57.82
CA ALA A 24 7.17 -43.55 -59.11
C ALA A 24 6.18 -43.37 -60.28
N ALA A 25 6.67 -42.77 -61.37
CA ALA A 25 5.94 -42.71 -62.64
C ALA A 25 6.28 -43.94 -63.49
N VAL A 26 5.41 -44.94 -63.48
CA VAL A 26 5.61 -46.24 -64.14
C VAL A 26 4.50 -46.53 -65.15
N THR A 27 4.81 -47.29 -66.20
CA THR A 27 3.85 -47.66 -67.26
C THR A 27 3.66 -49.17 -67.35
N ASP A 28 2.57 -49.63 -67.97
CA ASP A 28 2.33 -51.08 -68.17
C ASP A 28 3.45 -51.74 -69.02
N ASN A 29 4.16 -50.97 -69.85
CA ASN A 29 5.30 -51.48 -70.61
C ASN A 29 6.52 -51.80 -69.72
N ASP A 30 6.72 -51.06 -68.64
CA ASP A 30 7.82 -51.29 -67.68
C ASP A 30 7.63 -52.62 -66.94
N PHE A 31 6.38 -52.98 -66.66
CA PHE A 31 6.02 -54.28 -66.08
C PHE A 31 6.01 -55.43 -67.10
N LYS A 32 5.87 -55.15 -68.40
CA LYS A 32 5.99 -56.17 -69.47
C LYS A 32 7.44 -56.52 -69.77
N ASN A 33 8.34 -55.55 -69.64
CA ASN A 33 9.77 -55.70 -69.93
C ASN A 33 10.61 -55.35 -68.69
N ILE A 34 10.40 -56.12 -67.61
CA ILE A 34 11.03 -55.87 -66.32
C ILE A 34 12.56 -55.95 -66.45
N LYS A 35 13.23 -54.83 -66.18
CA LYS A 35 14.69 -54.72 -66.12
C LYS A 35 15.17 -54.71 -64.65
N PRO A 36 16.33 -55.31 -64.32
CA PRO A 36 16.88 -55.27 -62.96
C PRO A 36 17.00 -53.85 -62.38
N ASP A 37 17.42 -52.88 -63.20
CA ASP A 37 17.56 -51.48 -62.78
C ASP A 37 16.22 -50.85 -62.41
N PHE A 38 15.16 -51.17 -63.16
CA PHE A 38 13.81 -50.68 -62.89
C PHE A 38 13.30 -51.18 -61.54
N VAL A 39 13.48 -52.47 -61.27
CA VAL A 39 13.04 -53.11 -60.03
C VAL A 39 13.80 -52.53 -58.83
N SER A 40 15.12 -52.41 -58.94
CA SER A 40 15.96 -51.82 -57.89
C SER A 40 15.56 -50.36 -57.60
N ASN A 41 15.32 -49.55 -58.63
CA ASN A 41 14.91 -48.17 -58.48
C ASN A 41 13.52 -48.03 -57.84
N LEU A 42 12.58 -48.88 -58.24
CA LEU A 42 11.22 -48.90 -57.68
C LEU A 42 11.26 -49.23 -56.18
N TYR A 43 11.99 -50.28 -55.79
CA TYR A 43 12.14 -50.65 -54.39
C TYR A 43 12.84 -49.59 -53.55
N MET A 44 13.88 -48.97 -54.09
CA MET A 44 14.59 -47.89 -53.41
C MET A 44 13.64 -46.72 -53.11
N ARG A 45 12.85 -46.28 -54.09
CA ARG A 45 11.83 -45.22 -53.91
C ARG A 45 10.78 -45.60 -52.87
N LEU A 46 10.36 -46.86 -52.86
CA LEU A 46 9.42 -47.37 -51.85
C LEU A 46 10.01 -47.36 -50.45
N LEU A 47 11.27 -47.76 -50.28
CA LEU A 47 11.94 -47.72 -48.98
C LEU A 47 12.15 -46.29 -48.47
N ILE A 48 12.53 -45.36 -49.35
CA ILE A 48 12.67 -43.94 -49.01
C ILE A 48 11.32 -43.37 -48.58
N TYR A 49 10.26 -43.65 -49.32
CA TYR A 49 8.92 -43.20 -48.96
C TYR A 49 8.47 -43.71 -47.58
N LEU A 50 8.87 -44.93 -47.21
CA LEU A 50 8.57 -45.52 -45.90
C LEU A 50 9.52 -45.05 -44.78
N ASP A 51 10.43 -44.12 -45.06
CA ASP A 51 11.49 -43.68 -44.16
C ASP A 51 12.36 -44.84 -43.63
N ALA A 52 12.48 -45.90 -44.45
CA ALA A 52 13.26 -47.10 -44.14
C ALA A 52 14.63 -47.12 -44.82
N LEU A 53 14.90 -46.14 -45.68
CA LEU A 53 16.19 -45.92 -46.35
C LEU A 53 16.37 -44.42 -46.56
N ASN A 54 17.48 -43.86 -46.05
CA ASN A 54 17.81 -42.45 -46.31
C ASN A 54 18.34 -42.29 -47.73
N GLU A 55 18.06 -41.15 -48.38
CA GLU A 55 18.65 -40.82 -49.69
C GLU A 55 20.18 -40.74 -49.64
N GLU A 56 20.74 -40.36 -48.48
CA GLU A 56 22.18 -40.22 -48.25
C GLU A 56 22.91 -41.56 -48.03
N ASP A 57 22.19 -42.64 -47.70
CA ASP A 57 22.73 -43.99 -47.52
C ASP A 57 22.92 -44.73 -48.86
N GLN A 58 22.52 -44.11 -49.98
CA GLN A 58 22.65 -44.68 -51.32
C GLN A 58 24.12 -44.86 -51.71
N GLY A 59 24.59 -46.11 -51.66
CA GLY A 59 25.95 -46.46 -52.07
C GLY A 59 27.02 -46.30 -51.00
N GLN A 60 26.65 -45.96 -49.76
CA GLN A 60 27.58 -46.04 -48.64
C GLN A 60 27.80 -47.51 -48.29
N VAL A 61 29.02 -47.99 -48.55
CA VAL A 61 29.52 -49.25 -48.01
C VAL A 61 30.32 -48.92 -46.77
N GLU A 62 30.07 -49.63 -45.67
CA GLU A 62 30.79 -49.42 -44.42
C GLU A 62 32.30 -49.47 -44.67
N PHE A 63 33.02 -48.38 -44.35
CA PHE A 63 34.45 -48.23 -44.65
C PHE A 63 35.28 -49.41 -44.11
N SER A 64 34.89 -49.95 -42.95
CA SER A 64 35.45 -51.13 -42.30
C SER A 64 35.45 -52.39 -43.19
N ALA A 65 34.45 -52.53 -44.07
CA ALA A 65 34.29 -53.67 -44.97
C ALA A 65 35.08 -53.48 -46.28
N LEU A 66 35.34 -52.24 -46.70
CA LEU A 66 36.11 -51.92 -47.90
C LEU A 66 37.61 -52.14 -47.71
N GLU A 67 38.13 -51.97 -46.49
CA GLU A 67 39.55 -52.21 -46.16
C GLU A 67 39.97 -53.68 -46.31
N GLN A 68 39.03 -54.62 -46.29
CA GLN A 68 39.30 -56.06 -46.38
C GLN A 68 39.30 -56.58 -47.82
N ILE A 69 39.08 -55.71 -48.80
CA ILE A 69 38.84 -56.08 -50.20
C ILE A 69 39.94 -55.46 -51.07
N GLU A 70 40.59 -56.30 -51.88
CA GLU A 70 41.73 -55.90 -52.71
C GLU A 70 41.34 -54.94 -53.85
N ASN A 71 40.08 -54.99 -54.32
CA ASN A 71 39.54 -54.13 -55.39
C ASN A 71 38.07 -53.75 -55.11
N PRO A 72 37.80 -52.85 -54.15
CA PRO A 72 36.44 -52.50 -53.73
C PRO A 72 35.62 -51.89 -54.87
N ASP A 73 36.26 -51.13 -55.76
CA ASP A 73 35.60 -50.41 -56.86
C ASP A 73 34.88 -51.34 -57.85
N LEU A 74 35.41 -52.55 -58.06
CA LEU A 74 34.79 -53.55 -58.94
C LEU A 74 33.54 -54.19 -58.34
N LEU A 75 33.34 -54.04 -57.03
CA LEU A 75 32.26 -54.68 -56.27
C LEU A 75 31.19 -53.69 -55.81
N ILE A 76 31.35 -52.39 -56.06
CA ILE A 76 30.41 -51.32 -55.63
C ILE A 76 28.96 -51.65 -56.06
N GLY A 77 28.75 -52.05 -57.32
CA GLY A 77 27.41 -52.40 -57.81
C GLY A 77 26.80 -53.61 -57.09
N SER A 78 27.63 -54.60 -56.73
CA SER A 78 27.19 -55.77 -55.95
C SER A 78 26.81 -55.40 -54.51
N PHE A 79 27.57 -54.49 -53.89
CA PHE A 79 27.25 -53.99 -52.55
C PHE A 79 25.94 -53.21 -52.52
N GLN A 80 25.70 -52.35 -53.51
CA GLN A 80 24.45 -51.61 -53.63
C GLN A 80 23.23 -52.53 -53.71
N VAL A 81 23.30 -53.56 -54.57
CA VAL A 81 22.22 -54.54 -54.72
C VAL A 81 22.04 -55.38 -53.45
N MET A 82 23.13 -55.76 -52.78
CA MET A 82 23.06 -56.54 -51.55
C MET A 82 22.49 -55.72 -50.38
N ASN A 83 22.88 -54.45 -50.25
CA ASN A 83 22.34 -53.56 -49.22
C ASN A 83 20.83 -53.38 -49.42
N LEU A 84 20.41 -53.11 -50.65
CA LEU A 84 18.98 -53.02 -51.01
C LEU A 84 18.23 -54.30 -50.66
N TYR A 85 18.80 -55.47 -50.99
CA TYR A 85 18.22 -56.77 -50.64
C TYR A 85 18.04 -56.96 -49.13
N CYS A 86 19.09 -56.67 -48.33
CA CYS A 86 19.04 -56.79 -46.89
C CYS A 86 17.97 -55.87 -46.27
N ARG A 87 17.93 -54.60 -46.70
CA ARG A 87 16.93 -53.62 -46.22
C ARG A 87 15.50 -54.02 -46.57
N LEU A 88 15.26 -54.47 -47.80
CA LEU A 88 13.94 -54.97 -48.20
C LEU A 88 13.53 -56.16 -47.33
N ARG A 89 14.46 -57.07 -47.06
CA ARG A 89 14.17 -58.24 -46.23
C ARG A 89 13.82 -57.83 -44.79
N GLU A 90 14.57 -56.92 -44.17
CA GLU A 90 14.28 -56.39 -42.83
C GLU A 90 12.88 -55.77 -42.76
N VAL A 91 12.53 -54.92 -43.73
CA VAL A 91 11.21 -54.27 -43.80
C VAL A 91 10.10 -55.31 -43.99
N LEU A 92 10.27 -56.26 -44.91
CA LEU A 92 9.28 -57.32 -45.16
C LEU A 92 9.08 -58.23 -43.94
N GLU A 93 10.16 -58.56 -43.22
CA GLU A 93 10.10 -59.32 -41.97
C GLU A 93 9.36 -58.55 -40.86
N SER A 94 9.64 -57.25 -40.70
CA SER A 94 8.98 -56.39 -39.71
C SER A 94 7.46 -56.28 -39.92
N LEU A 95 7.04 -56.36 -41.19
CA LEU A 95 5.64 -56.30 -41.61
C LEU A 95 4.99 -57.68 -41.69
N LYS A 96 5.74 -58.74 -41.34
CA LYS A 96 5.30 -60.13 -41.36
C LYS A 96 4.74 -60.55 -42.72
N CYS A 97 5.38 -60.10 -43.80
CA CYS A 97 5.01 -60.52 -45.14
C CYS A 97 5.35 -62.03 -45.33
N PRO A 98 4.37 -62.88 -45.70
CA PRO A 98 4.57 -64.32 -45.87
C PRO A 98 5.17 -64.69 -47.21
N MET A 99 5.37 -63.71 -48.10
CA MET A 99 6.00 -63.95 -49.39
C MET A 99 7.53 -64.06 -49.25
N LEU A 100 8.10 -65.07 -49.91
CA LEU A 100 9.54 -65.30 -49.96
C LEU A 100 10.20 -64.39 -51.00
N PHE A 101 10.71 -63.24 -50.56
CA PHE A 101 11.59 -62.38 -51.36
C PHE A 101 13.02 -62.90 -51.34
N ASN A 102 13.63 -63.04 -52.51
CA ASN A 102 14.99 -63.57 -52.64
C ASN A 102 15.83 -62.71 -53.60
N LEU A 103 17.16 -62.84 -53.54
CA LEU A 103 18.09 -62.01 -54.34
C LEU A 103 17.85 -62.11 -55.86
N ARG A 104 17.27 -63.22 -56.36
CA ARG A 104 16.93 -63.37 -57.79
C ARG A 104 15.89 -62.36 -58.22
N ASP A 105 14.99 -61.96 -57.32
CA ASP A 105 13.92 -61.02 -57.62
C ASP A 105 14.47 -59.61 -57.94
N LEU A 106 15.67 -59.28 -57.47
CA LEU A 106 16.40 -58.05 -57.81
C LEU A 106 17.30 -58.22 -59.03
N VAL A 107 18.11 -59.29 -59.06
CA VAL A 107 19.18 -59.46 -60.07
C VAL A 107 18.65 -59.99 -61.40
N LYS A 108 17.63 -60.84 -61.38
CA LYS A 108 17.03 -61.47 -62.56
C LYS A 108 15.52 -61.60 -62.38
N PRO A 109 14.78 -60.48 -62.48
CA PRO A 109 13.34 -60.51 -62.34
C PRO A 109 12.71 -61.38 -63.44
N ASP A 110 11.91 -62.36 -63.04
CA ASP A 110 11.25 -63.30 -63.92
C ASP A 110 9.87 -62.79 -64.37
N ARG A 111 9.53 -63.03 -65.62
CA ARG A 111 8.39 -62.39 -66.31
C ARG A 111 7.03 -63.01 -65.99
N VAL A 112 6.99 -64.20 -65.37
CA VAL A 112 5.76 -65.02 -65.33
C VAL A 112 5.41 -65.57 -63.93
N GLY A 113 6.10 -65.21 -62.84
CA GLY A 113 5.73 -65.76 -61.52
C GLY A 113 6.03 -64.88 -60.29
N PRO A 114 7.31 -64.57 -59.97
CA PRO A 114 7.67 -63.96 -58.69
C PRO A 114 7.87 -62.42 -58.72
N SER A 115 8.21 -61.81 -59.86
CA SER A 115 8.59 -60.38 -59.92
C SER A 115 7.43 -59.40 -60.05
N ILE A 116 6.22 -59.88 -60.33
CA ILE A 116 4.98 -59.09 -60.18
C ILE A 116 4.51 -59.13 -58.72
N SER A 117 4.66 -60.30 -58.08
CA SER A 117 4.35 -60.54 -56.67
C SER A 117 5.23 -59.71 -55.73
N SER A 118 6.45 -59.38 -56.18
CA SER A 118 7.39 -58.56 -55.45
C SER A 118 6.98 -57.05 -55.47
N ALA A 119 6.47 -56.52 -56.58
CA ALA A 119 5.88 -55.17 -56.65
C ALA A 119 4.55 -55.07 -55.87
N GLN A 120 3.73 -56.13 -55.92
CA GLN A 120 2.51 -56.25 -55.11
C GLN A 120 2.82 -56.22 -53.61
N SER A 121 3.91 -56.86 -53.18
CA SER A 121 4.34 -56.87 -51.77
C SER A 121 4.69 -55.47 -51.26
N SER A 122 5.42 -54.68 -52.04
CA SER A 122 5.74 -53.30 -51.64
C SER A 122 4.53 -52.38 -51.57
N ILE A 123 3.57 -52.58 -52.46
CA ILE A 123 2.33 -51.78 -52.48
C ILE A 123 1.40 -52.23 -51.34
N PHE A 124 1.39 -53.52 -51.00
CA PHE A 124 0.75 -53.99 -49.77
C PHE A 124 1.37 -53.37 -48.51
N VAL A 125 2.70 -53.31 -48.45
CA VAL A 125 3.41 -52.63 -47.37
C VAL A 125 3.00 -51.15 -47.28
N PHE A 126 3.00 -50.44 -48.41
CA PHE A 126 2.57 -49.04 -48.50
C PHE A 126 1.10 -48.83 -48.06
N THR A 127 0.17 -49.60 -48.59
CA THR A 127 -1.27 -49.47 -48.24
C THR A 127 -1.52 -49.80 -46.77
N SER A 128 -0.77 -50.75 -46.21
CA SER A 128 -0.85 -51.12 -44.79
C SER A 128 -0.29 -50.05 -43.86
N THR A 129 0.79 -49.37 -44.26
CA THR A 129 1.34 -48.24 -43.49
C THR A 129 0.44 -47.01 -43.60
N GLU A 130 -0.05 -46.69 -44.79
CA GLU A 130 -0.99 -45.58 -45.01
C GLU A 130 -2.28 -45.74 -44.19
N THR A 131 -2.84 -46.96 -44.13
CA THR A 131 -4.03 -47.25 -43.31
C THR A 131 -3.76 -46.98 -41.82
N LYS A 132 -2.59 -47.38 -41.31
CA LYS A 132 -2.21 -47.12 -39.92
C LYS A 132 -1.97 -45.63 -39.67
N MET A 133 -1.35 -44.92 -40.61
CA MET A 133 -1.15 -43.47 -40.52
C MET A 133 -2.49 -42.72 -40.49
N ASN A 134 -3.48 -43.17 -41.25
CA ASN A 134 -4.83 -42.60 -41.24
C ASN A 134 -5.53 -42.79 -39.88
N LEU A 135 -5.29 -43.92 -39.19
CA LEU A 135 -5.79 -44.14 -37.83
C LEU A 135 -5.10 -43.24 -36.80
N LEU A 136 -3.83 -42.91 -37.00
CA LEU A 136 -3.05 -42.03 -36.11
C LEU A 136 -3.30 -40.54 -36.36
N ARG A 137 -3.73 -40.16 -37.56
CA ARG A 137 -4.02 -38.78 -37.95
C ARG A 137 -4.82 -37.96 -36.92
N PRO A 138 -5.98 -38.43 -36.39
CA PRO A 138 -6.73 -37.65 -35.41
C PRO A 138 -5.94 -37.40 -34.12
N ILE A 139 -5.08 -38.33 -33.70
CA ILE A 139 -4.22 -38.17 -32.52
C ILE A 139 -3.15 -37.11 -32.81
N VAL A 140 -2.56 -37.13 -34.01
CA VAL A 140 -1.56 -36.12 -34.41
C VAL A 140 -2.19 -34.72 -34.50
N GLU A 141 -3.41 -34.61 -35.03
CA GLU A 141 -4.15 -33.35 -35.09
C GLU A 141 -4.51 -32.83 -33.69
N GLU A 142 -4.95 -33.70 -32.77
CA GLU A 142 -5.19 -33.35 -31.36
C GLU A 142 -3.91 -32.89 -30.66
N LEU A 143 -2.79 -33.59 -30.88
CA LEU A 143 -1.49 -33.20 -30.33
C LEU A 143 -1.03 -31.84 -30.84
N ALA A 144 -1.23 -31.53 -32.12
CA ALA A 144 -0.91 -30.22 -32.69
C ALA A 144 -1.74 -29.11 -32.03
N LEU A 145 -3.05 -29.34 -31.85
CA LEU A 145 -3.93 -28.39 -31.18
C LEU A 145 -3.54 -28.17 -29.70
N LEU A 146 -3.17 -29.22 -28.98
CA LEU A 146 -2.68 -29.11 -27.61
C LEU A 146 -1.34 -28.38 -27.52
N ASP A 147 -0.44 -28.57 -28.50
CA ASP A 147 0.83 -27.85 -28.59
C ASP A 147 0.61 -26.33 -28.78
N ASP A 148 -0.33 -25.96 -29.64
CA ASP A 148 -0.72 -24.57 -29.86
C ASP A 148 -1.35 -23.94 -28.60
N GLN A 149 -2.25 -24.66 -27.93
CA GLN A 149 -2.82 -24.22 -26.66
C GLN A 149 -1.75 -24.04 -25.58
N ARG A 150 -0.78 -24.96 -25.48
CA ARG A 150 0.34 -24.84 -24.55
C ARG A 150 1.16 -23.58 -24.82
N LYS A 151 1.49 -23.31 -26.10
CA LYS A 151 2.24 -22.11 -26.50
C LYS A 151 1.50 -20.82 -26.17
N GLU A 152 0.17 -20.78 -26.38
CA GLU A 152 -0.66 -19.64 -26.03
C GLU A 152 -0.64 -19.39 -24.51
N GLN A 153 -0.81 -20.45 -23.71
CA GLN A 153 -0.76 -20.37 -22.25
C GLN A 153 0.61 -19.90 -21.74
N GLU A 154 1.71 -20.43 -22.29
CA GLU A 154 3.07 -20.01 -21.94
C GLU A 154 3.31 -18.53 -22.23
N THR A 155 2.77 -18.04 -23.35
CA THR A 155 2.82 -16.61 -23.72
C THR A 155 2.06 -15.77 -22.70
N LYS A 156 0.87 -16.21 -22.29
CA LYS A 156 0.06 -15.52 -21.28
C LYS A 156 0.73 -15.51 -19.90
N ILE A 157 1.35 -16.62 -19.50
CA ILE A 157 2.12 -16.70 -18.25
C ILE A 157 3.28 -15.70 -18.29
N SER A 158 4.02 -15.65 -19.40
CA SER A 158 5.13 -14.71 -19.59
C SER A 158 4.67 -13.25 -19.49
N GLN A 159 3.53 -12.91 -20.11
CA GLN A 159 2.93 -11.57 -20.02
C GLN A 159 2.53 -11.21 -18.58
N LEU A 160 1.84 -12.10 -17.87
CA LEU A 160 1.41 -11.86 -16.49
C LEU A 160 2.61 -11.72 -15.54
N ASN A 161 3.66 -12.52 -15.73
CA ASN A 161 4.89 -12.39 -14.95
C ASN A 161 5.58 -11.04 -15.17
N ALA A 162 5.59 -10.54 -16.41
CA ALA A 162 6.10 -9.20 -16.71
C ALA A 162 5.24 -8.10 -16.06
N GLU A 163 3.92 -8.26 -16.03
CA GLU A 163 3.01 -7.33 -15.36
C GLU A 163 3.23 -7.31 -13.84
N ILE A 164 3.36 -8.48 -13.22
CA ILE A 164 3.69 -8.63 -11.79
C ILE A 164 5.02 -7.95 -11.46
N ALA A 165 6.05 -8.15 -12.29
CA ALA A 165 7.34 -7.48 -12.11
C ALA A 165 7.18 -5.94 -12.18
N GLY A 166 6.43 -5.44 -13.16
CA GLY A 166 6.14 -4.01 -13.29
C GLY A 166 5.41 -3.41 -12.08
N TYR A 167 4.41 -4.11 -11.52
CA TYR A 167 3.77 -3.69 -10.27
C TYR A 167 4.73 -3.73 -9.07
N GLY A 168 5.61 -4.72 -9.02
CA GLY A 168 6.67 -4.81 -8.01
C GLY A 168 7.59 -3.59 -8.04
N GLU A 169 8.11 -3.24 -9.21
CA GLU A 169 8.96 -2.07 -9.41
C GLU A 169 8.25 -0.74 -9.10
N ALA A 170 6.97 -0.60 -9.50
CA ALA A 170 6.17 0.57 -9.16
C ALA A 170 6.02 0.71 -7.64
N ARG A 171 5.67 -0.40 -6.96
CA ARG A 171 5.55 -0.43 -5.50
C ARG A 171 6.87 -0.07 -4.80
N GLU A 172 8.00 -0.58 -5.28
CA GLU A 172 9.32 -0.24 -4.70
C GLU A 172 9.67 1.25 -4.88
N ARG A 173 9.31 1.85 -6.03
CA ARG A 173 9.49 3.29 -6.25
C ARG A 173 8.57 4.15 -5.38
N GLU A 174 7.36 3.70 -5.13
CA GLU A 174 6.36 4.44 -4.33
C GLU A 174 6.57 4.29 -2.82
N LEU A 175 7.14 3.17 -2.35
CA LEU A 175 7.40 2.89 -0.94
C LEU A 175 8.13 4.03 -0.19
N PRO A 176 9.23 4.63 -0.70
CA PRO A 176 9.90 5.72 0.01
C PRO A 176 9.02 6.98 0.12
N LEU A 177 8.18 7.26 -0.89
CA LEU A 177 7.25 8.39 -0.87
C LEU A 177 6.18 8.19 0.20
N VAL A 178 5.64 6.97 0.31
CA VAL A 178 4.69 6.62 1.37
C VAL A 178 5.33 6.79 2.74
N GLN A 179 6.55 6.28 2.94
CA GLN A 179 7.28 6.42 4.21
C GLN A 179 7.56 7.89 4.57
N GLU A 180 7.88 8.73 3.59
CA GLU A 180 8.07 10.18 3.79
C GLU A 180 6.76 10.88 4.19
N VAL A 181 5.63 10.50 3.58
CA VAL A 181 4.32 11.05 3.95
C VAL A 181 3.93 10.59 5.36
N GLU A 182 4.13 9.32 5.70
CA GLU A 182 3.85 8.78 7.03
C GLU A 182 4.69 9.48 8.11
N SER A 183 5.98 9.74 7.86
CA SER A 183 6.84 10.47 8.80
C SER A 183 6.35 11.90 9.01
N LYS A 184 6.01 12.61 7.93
CA LYS A 184 5.43 13.97 7.99
C LYS A 184 4.10 14.00 8.75
N VAL A 185 3.23 13.01 8.53
CA VAL A 185 1.96 12.89 9.26
C VAL A 185 2.21 12.71 10.75
N LYS A 186 3.21 11.90 11.14
CA LYS A 186 3.59 11.70 12.53
C LYS A 186 4.14 12.98 13.17
N GLU A 187 5.05 13.67 12.50
CA GLU A 187 5.60 14.96 12.96
C GLU A 187 4.51 16.02 13.17
N LEU A 188 3.54 16.10 12.25
CA LEU A 188 2.41 17.02 12.37
C LEU A 188 1.51 16.66 13.56
N HIS A 189 1.25 15.38 13.81
CA HIS A 189 0.49 14.95 14.99
C HIS A 189 1.19 15.33 16.30
N GLU A 190 2.50 15.11 16.39
CA GLU A 190 3.31 15.50 17.56
C GLU A 190 3.27 17.02 17.76
N THR A 191 3.40 17.79 16.67
CA THR A 191 3.33 19.25 16.69
C THR A 191 1.96 19.76 17.17
N ILE A 192 0.86 19.15 16.70
CA ILE A 192 -0.50 19.46 17.16
C ILE A 192 -0.64 19.15 18.66
N ALA A 193 -0.12 18.02 19.14
CA ALA A 193 -0.17 17.67 20.55
C ALA A 193 0.56 18.70 21.42
N VAL A 194 1.75 19.15 20.99
CA VAL A 194 2.50 20.22 21.67
C VAL A 194 1.72 21.53 21.68
N PHE A 195 1.17 21.96 20.54
CA PHE A 195 0.37 23.19 20.49
C PHE A 195 -0.87 23.12 21.37
N ASN A 196 -1.57 21.99 21.43
CA ASN A 196 -2.73 21.80 22.29
C ASN A 196 -2.35 21.92 23.78
N SER A 197 -1.22 21.32 24.18
CA SER A 197 -0.69 21.45 25.55
C SER A 197 -0.36 22.90 25.89
N ASN A 198 0.34 23.60 24.99
CA ASN A 198 0.69 25.02 25.14
C ASN A 198 -0.56 25.91 25.20
N GLN A 199 -1.57 25.62 24.38
CA GLN A 199 -2.83 26.35 24.42
C GLN A 199 -3.53 26.19 25.78
N MET A 200 -3.49 24.99 26.36
CA MET A 200 -4.07 24.72 27.68
C MET A 200 -3.34 25.45 28.81
N SER A 201 -2.00 25.47 28.77
CA SER A 201 -1.18 26.19 29.75
C SER A 201 -1.41 27.70 29.68
N LEU A 202 -1.47 28.26 28.47
CA LEU A 202 -1.79 29.69 28.25
C LEU A 202 -3.19 30.04 28.74
N ARG A 203 -4.20 29.21 28.46
CA ARG A 203 -5.57 29.42 28.97
C ARG A 203 -5.60 29.46 30.50
N THR A 204 -4.84 28.59 31.15
CA THR A 204 -4.70 28.57 32.61
C THR A 204 -4.03 29.84 33.12
N SER A 205 -2.93 30.26 32.48
CA SER A 205 -2.23 31.51 32.81
C SER A 205 -3.14 32.74 32.67
N ILE A 206 -3.90 32.85 31.58
CA ILE A 206 -4.87 33.93 31.36
C ILE A 206 -5.92 33.96 32.47
N ARG A 207 -6.45 32.80 32.88
CA ARG A 207 -7.42 32.72 33.99
C ARG A 207 -6.81 33.25 35.29
N ASN A 208 -5.60 32.80 35.62
CA ASN A 208 -4.90 33.22 36.84
C ASN A 208 -4.61 34.73 36.85
N LEU A 209 -4.22 35.29 35.69
CA LEU A 209 -3.99 36.73 35.57
C LEU A 209 -5.28 37.54 35.73
N LYS A 210 -6.40 37.07 35.16
CA LYS A 210 -7.72 37.70 35.36
C LYS A 210 -8.15 37.68 36.83
N GLU A 211 -7.94 36.57 37.52
CA GLU A 211 -8.24 36.45 38.95
C GLU A 211 -7.39 37.43 39.78
N LYS A 212 -6.08 37.49 39.52
CA LYS A 212 -5.19 38.47 40.17
C LYS A 212 -5.59 39.91 39.88
N ASN A 213 -6.03 40.21 38.66
CA ASN A 213 -6.51 41.54 38.29
C ASN A 213 -7.74 41.91 39.14
N GLY A 214 -8.73 41.02 39.24
CA GLY A 214 -9.91 41.24 40.08
C GLY A 214 -9.56 41.44 41.55
N GLN A 215 -8.64 40.64 42.10
CA GLN A 215 -8.17 40.83 43.48
C GLN A 215 -7.45 42.18 43.69
N MET A 216 -6.71 42.65 42.68
CA MET A 216 -6.09 43.98 42.74
C MET A 216 -7.14 45.09 42.66
N ASP A 217 -8.14 44.98 41.78
CA ASP A 217 -9.23 45.94 41.66
C ASP A 217 -10.04 46.05 42.97
N GLU A 218 -10.30 44.93 43.65
CA GLU A 218 -10.92 44.90 44.98
C GLU A 218 -10.07 45.61 46.03
N LYS A 219 -8.75 45.36 46.04
CA LYS A 219 -7.80 46.03 46.95
C LYS A 219 -7.73 47.53 46.69
N ILE A 220 -7.74 47.96 45.42
CA ILE A 220 -7.78 49.37 45.03
C ILE A 220 -9.06 50.00 45.55
N SER A 221 -10.22 49.40 45.26
CA SER A 221 -11.52 49.89 45.72
C SER A 221 -11.60 50.00 47.25
N LYS A 222 -11.03 49.02 47.97
CA LYS A 222 -10.92 49.06 49.43
C LYS A 222 -10.02 50.21 49.90
N ALA A 223 -8.84 50.37 49.30
CA ALA A 223 -7.91 51.43 49.68
C ALA A 223 -8.50 52.82 49.40
N GLU A 224 -9.25 53.00 48.31
CA GLU A 224 -9.98 54.23 48.01
C GLU A 224 -11.05 54.52 49.07
N PHE A 225 -11.82 53.50 49.47
CA PHE A 225 -12.80 53.62 50.54
C PHE A 225 -12.15 54.00 51.88
N ASP A 226 -11.11 53.29 52.29
CA ASP A 226 -10.36 53.53 53.53
C ASP A 226 -9.74 54.94 53.54
N LEU A 227 -9.26 55.42 52.38
CA LEU A 227 -8.74 56.77 52.20
C LEU A 227 -9.84 57.82 52.40
N VAL A 228 -11.01 57.64 51.78
CA VAL A 228 -12.16 58.55 51.94
C VAL A 228 -12.61 58.60 53.41
N GLN A 229 -12.69 57.44 54.08
CA GLN A 229 -13.00 57.38 55.51
C GLN A 229 -11.96 58.15 56.34
N SER A 230 -10.67 57.91 56.09
CA SER A 230 -9.59 58.58 56.80
C SER A 230 -9.60 60.09 56.60
N VAL A 231 -9.92 60.57 55.39
CA VAL A 231 -10.08 62.00 55.09
C VAL A 231 -11.24 62.60 55.87
N GLN A 232 -12.38 61.91 55.94
CA GLN A 232 -13.55 62.35 56.70
C GLN A 232 -13.26 62.40 58.20
N GLU A 233 -12.61 61.37 58.74
CA GLU A 233 -12.19 61.33 60.15
C GLU A 233 -11.19 62.45 60.47
N ASN A 234 -10.23 62.71 59.57
CA ASN A 234 -9.29 63.83 59.71
C ASN A 234 -10.02 65.17 59.75
N ALA A 235 -11.01 65.39 58.88
CA ALA A 235 -11.85 66.59 58.90
C ALA A 235 -12.63 66.73 60.21
N ASN A 236 -13.22 65.64 60.71
CA ASN A 236 -13.94 65.60 61.99
C ASN A 236 -13.02 65.86 63.19
N LEU A 237 -11.79 65.37 63.17
CA LEU A 237 -10.80 65.67 64.22
C LEU A 237 -10.34 67.12 64.14
N ARG A 238 -10.07 67.63 62.93
CA ARG A 238 -9.73 69.05 62.71
C ARG A 238 -10.81 70.00 63.22
N SER A 239 -12.09 69.64 63.11
CA SER A 239 -13.17 70.46 63.65
C SER A 239 -13.23 70.49 65.18
N LYS A 240 -12.67 69.48 65.86
CA LYS A 240 -12.54 69.43 67.33
C LYS A 240 -11.30 70.18 67.84
N ILE A 241 -10.36 70.51 66.97
CA ILE A 241 -9.20 71.33 67.33
C ILE A 241 -9.66 72.77 67.54
N VAL A 242 -9.32 73.34 68.69
CA VAL A 242 -9.56 74.75 68.98
C VAL A 242 -8.80 75.61 67.97
N GLN A 243 -9.54 76.31 67.09
CA GLN A 243 -8.95 77.05 65.98
C GLN A 243 -8.17 78.30 66.41
N SER A 244 -8.47 78.85 67.60
CA SER A 244 -7.74 80.00 68.14
C SER A 244 -7.69 79.93 69.66
N PRO A 245 -6.69 79.19 70.21
CA PRO A 245 -6.52 79.04 71.66
C PRO A 245 -6.39 80.39 72.37
N ASP A 246 -5.63 81.32 71.77
CA ASP A 246 -5.41 82.66 72.32
C ASP A 246 -6.71 83.44 72.51
N LYS A 247 -7.68 83.31 71.59
CA LYS A 247 -8.98 83.98 71.72
C LYS A 247 -9.80 83.40 72.87
N ILE A 248 -9.80 82.07 73.03
CA ILE A 248 -10.52 81.41 74.14
C ILE A 248 -9.86 81.77 75.47
N GLN A 249 -8.53 81.76 75.53
CA GLN A 249 -7.79 82.12 76.73
C GLN A 249 -8.04 83.57 77.12
N ARG A 250 -8.04 84.51 76.15
CA ARG A 250 -8.37 85.92 76.41
C ARG A 250 -9.79 86.09 76.94
N ALA A 251 -10.79 85.46 76.31
CA ALA A 251 -12.18 85.51 76.77
C ALA A 251 -12.37 84.88 78.17
N LEU A 252 -11.60 83.84 78.50
CA LEU A 252 -11.60 83.23 79.82
C LEU A 252 -11.05 84.18 80.88
N GLU A 253 -9.90 84.81 80.61
CA GLU A 253 -9.30 85.79 81.53
C GLU A 253 -10.21 87.02 81.70
N GLU A 254 -10.83 87.51 80.63
CA GLU A 254 -11.84 88.58 80.70
C GLU A 254 -13.04 88.19 81.57
N LYS A 255 -13.56 86.95 81.45
CA LYS A 255 -14.65 86.48 82.32
C LYS A 255 -14.24 86.28 83.77
N LYS A 256 -12.99 85.88 84.04
CA LYS A 256 -12.46 85.82 85.42
C LYS A 256 -12.43 87.20 86.04
N LEU A 257 -11.90 88.18 85.31
CA LEU A 257 -11.88 89.58 85.75
C LEU A 257 -13.29 90.08 86.05
N ALA A 258 -14.25 89.87 85.15
CA ALA A 258 -15.65 90.25 85.37
C ALA A 258 -16.29 89.55 86.58
N ARG A 259 -15.95 88.27 86.82
CA ARG A 259 -16.43 87.53 88.00
C ARG A 259 -15.85 88.08 89.30
N ASP A 260 -14.57 88.40 89.31
CA ASP A 260 -13.90 88.93 90.49
C ASP A 260 -14.39 90.34 90.81
N GLU A 261 -14.66 91.17 89.80
CA GLU A 261 -15.35 92.45 89.95
C GLU A 261 -16.76 92.28 90.54
N ALA A 262 -17.57 91.36 90.00
CA ALA A 262 -18.91 91.09 90.54
C ALA A 262 -18.87 90.62 92.00
N LYS A 263 -17.91 89.77 92.37
CA LYS A 263 -17.72 89.27 93.74
C LYS A 263 -17.28 90.38 94.70
N ASN A 264 -16.44 91.31 94.25
CA ASN A 264 -16.05 92.47 95.03
C ASN A 264 -17.21 93.44 95.21
N ALA A 265 -18.00 93.68 94.17
CA ALA A 265 -19.21 94.49 94.23
C ALA A 265 -20.26 93.88 95.20
N GLU A 266 -20.44 92.56 95.16
CA GLU A 266 -21.27 91.82 96.14
C GLU A 266 -20.77 92.03 97.57
N ARG A 267 -19.46 91.92 97.82
CA ARG A 267 -18.87 92.15 99.14
C ARG A 267 -19.11 93.59 99.63
N SER A 268 -18.88 94.59 98.77
CA SER A 268 -19.14 95.99 99.11
C SER A 268 -20.63 96.28 99.34
N ALA A 269 -21.53 95.63 98.59
CA ALA A 269 -22.96 95.74 98.81
C ALA A 269 -23.38 95.10 100.15
N MET A 270 -22.80 93.95 100.51
CA MET A 270 -23.02 93.28 101.79
C MET A 270 -22.53 94.14 102.97
N GLU A 271 -21.35 94.73 102.86
CA GLU A 271 -20.81 95.67 103.86
C GLU A 271 -21.72 96.90 104.01
N SER A 272 -22.18 97.48 102.90
CA SER A 272 -23.14 98.59 102.92
C SER A 272 -24.48 98.21 103.56
N PHE A 273 -24.97 97.00 103.27
CA PHE A 273 -26.19 96.47 103.88
C PHE A 273 -26.03 96.31 105.40
N GLN A 274 -24.89 95.76 105.85
CA GLN A 274 -24.57 95.63 107.28
C GLN A 274 -24.48 97.01 107.96
N GLN A 275 -23.84 98.00 107.33
CA GLN A 275 -23.77 99.36 107.86
C GLN A 275 -25.15 100.02 107.98
N LYS A 276 -26.01 99.89 106.96
CA LYS A 276 -27.39 100.41 107.02
C LYS A 276 -28.21 99.70 108.08
N THR A 277 -28.06 98.39 108.23
CA THR A 277 -28.72 97.60 109.28
C THR A 277 -28.28 98.07 110.66
N ALA A 278 -26.97 98.24 110.89
CA ALA A 278 -26.44 98.79 112.13
C ALA A 278 -26.95 100.22 112.41
N THR A 279 -27.07 101.06 111.39
CA THR A 279 -27.62 102.42 111.51
C THR A 279 -29.10 102.37 111.92
N ILE A 280 -29.91 101.49 111.32
CA ILE A 280 -31.31 101.27 111.69
C ILE A 280 -31.41 100.77 113.14
N GLU A 281 -30.53 99.88 113.59
CA GLU A 281 -30.50 99.42 114.99
C GLU A 281 -30.20 100.57 115.97
N VAL A 282 -29.31 101.51 115.62
CA VAL A 282 -29.03 102.71 116.43
C VAL A 282 -30.25 103.62 116.50
N TYR A 283 -30.87 103.94 115.36
CA TYR A 283 -32.11 104.75 115.34
C TYR A 283 -33.26 104.07 116.11
N SER A 284 -33.39 102.75 116.03
CA SER A 284 -34.39 101.99 116.78
C SER A 284 -34.15 102.04 118.30
N LYS A 285 -32.88 102.04 118.74
CA LYS A 285 -32.52 102.26 120.15
C LYS A 285 -32.80 103.69 120.62
N GLU A 286 -32.55 104.70 119.78
CA GLU A 286 -32.87 106.10 120.12
C GLU A 286 -34.38 106.37 120.13
N PHE A 287 -35.14 105.75 119.22
CA PHE A 287 -36.61 105.84 119.19
C PHE A 287 -37.24 105.25 120.46
N ASN A 288 -36.69 104.16 121.00
CA ASN A 288 -37.15 103.56 122.25
C ASN A 288 -36.82 104.42 123.50
N ASN A 289 -35.80 105.28 123.45
CA ASN A 289 -35.40 106.14 124.57
C ASN A 289 -36.18 107.48 124.65
N CYS A 290 -36.91 107.88 123.61
CA CYS A 290 -37.65 109.16 123.58
C CYS A 290 -39.17 109.05 123.88
N ILE A 291 -39.71 107.87 124.16
CA ILE A 291 -41.17 107.62 124.09
C ILE A 291 -42.03 108.11 125.27
N PRO A 292 -41.54 108.50 126.46
CA PRO A 292 -42.46 109.15 127.42
C PRO A 292 -41.99 110.48 128.02
N LEU A 293 -41.56 111.44 127.17
CA LEU A 293 -41.66 112.88 127.48
C LEU A 293 -42.82 113.59 126.74
N LEU A 294 -43.70 112.85 126.05
CA LEU A 294 -44.71 113.43 125.15
C LEU A 294 -46.18 113.08 125.42
N LEU A 295 -46.54 112.60 126.62
CA LEU A 295 -47.96 112.48 127.02
C LEU A 295 -48.30 113.19 128.33
N CYS A 296 -47.66 114.34 128.60
CA CYS A 296 -48.15 115.35 129.55
C CYS A 296 -48.85 116.48 128.78
N LYS A 297 -50.11 116.26 128.36
CA LYS A 297 -51.20 117.23 128.11
C LYS A 297 -52.28 116.56 127.24
N ILE A 298 -53.22 115.86 127.89
CA ILE A 298 -54.67 116.14 128.01
C ILE A 298 -55.18 115.20 129.10
#